data_AF-A0A2Z6ANA5-F1
#
_entry.id   AF-A0A2Z6ANA5-F1
#
_cell.length_a   1.000
_cell.length_b   1.000
_cell.length_c   1.000
_cell.angle_alpha   90.00
_cell.angle_beta   90.00
_cell.angle_gamma   90.00
#
_symmetry.space_group_name_H-M   'P 1'
#
loop_
_entity.id
_entity.type
_entity.pdbx_description
1 polymer ?
#
loop_
_entity_poly.entity_id
_entity_poly.type
_entity_poly.pdbx_seq_one_letter_code
_entity_poly.pdbx_strand_id
1 'polypeptide(L)'
;MFLRVADGTRPARSEFDMFKYRKVAIAAASDLLVLTLPDAICFIIAIALRVEMPIECLRTLRRDCLKNPARGYVSIEYTKGRGGPRAKIKRERVRDGGINTPGGLVRLALELSRPAAERMADRGDPNADYLWVGFVAAGLPSWRRFSLSTHNFYAAIRSLGLVDEAGKPITKIVPARLRKTVKRDNYLRHTGHLRRFASDHSKPVAARHYAAVDGLREEHARSVAVAEGQLFDMAMMPLVLPPKEEVSALASGLSIGNQKLDAGAVASLVSGDADTFLGMCSGFWSSPLGRNDNGSCATAFTGCLHCSNAVFTARKLPALLTYLTWLAERRAVMTEAEWHERYSADHNRIMVQILPVFDAGDIEQARSTAENAAVAPALPPHLQRG
;
A
#
# COMPACT_ATOMS: atom_id res chain seq x y z
N MET A 1 15.74 7.99 31.44
CA MET A 1 14.30 8.11 31.72
C MET A 1 13.43 7.36 30.70
N PHE A 2 13.68 7.49 29.38
CA PHE A 2 13.02 6.67 28.34
C PHE A 2 13.13 5.15 28.59
N LEU A 3 14.21 4.69 29.23
CA LEU A 3 14.45 3.28 29.54
C LEU A 3 13.69 2.74 30.77
N ARG A 4 13.23 3.59 31.72
CA ARG A 4 12.55 3.10 32.94
C ARG A 4 11.03 3.02 32.82
N VAL A 5 10.43 3.76 31.89
CA VAL A 5 8.97 3.70 31.62
C VAL A 5 8.61 2.53 30.69
N ALA A 6 9.59 2.01 29.93
CA ALA A 6 9.45 0.78 29.15
C ALA A 6 9.24 -0.47 30.03
N ASP A 7 9.62 -0.42 31.31
CA ASP A 7 9.55 -1.54 32.26
C ASP A 7 8.22 -1.61 33.04
N GLY A 8 7.21 -0.81 32.68
CA GLY A 8 5.83 -1.02 33.14
C GLY A 8 5.48 -0.53 34.56
N THR A 9 6.39 0.15 35.28
CA THR A 9 6.05 0.77 36.57
C THR A 9 5.17 2.01 36.38
N ARG A 10 3.92 1.95 36.86
CA ARG A 10 3.04 3.12 37.01
C ARG A 10 3.30 3.79 38.36
N PRO A 11 3.44 5.13 38.43
CA PRO A 11 3.59 5.85 39.70
C PRO A 11 2.29 5.84 40.52
N ALA A 12 2.44 5.83 41.85
CA ALA A 12 1.31 5.82 42.79
C ALA A 12 0.78 7.26 43.01
N ARG A 13 -0.54 7.38 43.16
CA ARG A 13 -1.24 8.67 43.33
C ARG A 13 -0.75 9.47 44.56
N SER A 14 -0.19 8.80 45.56
CA SER A 14 0.35 9.38 46.79
C SER A 14 1.69 10.12 46.63
N GLU A 15 2.41 9.91 45.52
CA GLU A 15 3.68 10.62 45.24
C GLU A 15 3.44 12.07 44.79
N PHE A 16 2.21 12.42 44.42
CA PHE A 16 1.84 13.78 43.97
C PHE A 16 1.43 14.72 45.12
N ASP A 17 1.08 14.20 46.30
CA ASP A 17 0.51 14.99 47.40
C ASP A 17 1.55 15.71 48.30
N MET A 18 2.85 15.52 48.05
CA MET A 18 3.92 16.07 48.89
C MET A 18 4.15 17.60 48.77
N PHE A 19 3.45 18.31 47.88
CA PHE A 19 3.75 19.72 47.57
C PHE A 19 2.94 20.76 48.37
N LYS A 20 2.12 20.34 49.34
CA LYS A 20 1.26 21.26 50.10
C LYS A 20 1.97 22.07 51.20
N TYR A 21 3.21 21.75 51.56
CA TYR A 21 3.91 22.43 52.67
C TYR A 21 5.28 22.98 52.25
N ARG A 22 5.43 24.31 52.43
CA ARG A 22 6.66 25.08 52.21
C ARG A 22 7.81 24.57 53.10
N LYS A 23 9.04 24.59 52.55
CA LYS A 23 10.35 24.50 53.24
C LYS A 23 10.92 23.12 53.64
N VAL A 24 10.74 22.06 52.86
CA VAL A 24 11.58 20.84 53.03
C VAL A 24 12.48 20.64 51.81
N ALA A 25 13.74 20.33 52.10
CA ALA A 25 14.93 20.55 51.29
C ALA A 25 14.91 19.90 49.90
N ILE A 26 15.56 20.58 48.96
CA ILE A 26 15.91 20.17 47.59
C ILE A 26 16.61 18.80 47.53
N ALA A 27 17.07 18.26 48.67
CA ALA A 27 17.65 16.92 48.78
C ALA A 27 16.64 15.75 48.63
N ALA A 28 15.32 15.99 48.69
CA ALA A 28 14.31 14.95 48.42
C ALA A 28 13.90 14.84 46.94
N ALA A 29 14.52 15.63 46.03
CA ALA A 29 14.11 15.77 44.64
C ALA A 29 14.82 14.81 43.66
N SER A 30 15.26 13.63 44.11
CA SER A 30 15.92 12.62 43.27
C SER A 30 14.96 11.70 42.50
N ASP A 31 13.66 11.70 42.81
CA ASP A 31 12.69 10.73 42.24
C ASP A 31 11.53 11.35 41.45
N LEU A 32 11.51 12.67 41.24
CA LEU A 32 10.46 13.32 40.46
C LEU A 32 10.66 13.10 38.96
N LEU A 33 9.73 12.37 38.32
CA LEU A 33 9.63 12.25 36.86
C LEU A 33 9.23 13.60 36.25
N VAL A 34 10.21 14.36 35.75
CA VAL A 34 10.01 15.69 35.15
C VAL A 34 10.49 15.73 33.70
N LEU A 35 9.85 16.59 32.90
CA LEU A 35 10.25 16.81 31.51
C LEU A 35 11.54 17.66 31.44
N THR A 36 12.54 17.17 30.71
CA THR A 36 13.75 17.93 30.35
C THR A 36 13.76 18.32 28.87
N LEU A 37 14.68 19.18 28.47
CA LEU A 37 14.83 19.62 27.07
C LEU A 37 15.13 18.44 26.11
N PRO A 38 16.08 17.52 26.40
CA PRO A 38 16.28 16.32 25.60
C PRO A 38 15.01 15.48 25.44
N ASP A 39 14.27 15.26 26.53
CA ASP A 39 13.03 14.47 26.50
C ASP A 39 11.98 15.12 25.59
N ALA A 40 11.78 16.43 25.72
CA ALA A 40 10.84 17.18 24.88
C ALA A 40 11.15 17.02 23.38
N ILE A 41 12.43 16.99 23.01
CA ILE A 41 12.85 16.79 21.62
C ILE A 41 12.54 15.36 21.16
N CYS A 42 12.82 14.35 21.98
CA CYS A 42 12.47 12.96 21.69
C CYS A 42 10.95 12.78 21.53
N PHE A 43 10.13 13.39 22.39
CA PHE A 43 8.68 13.41 22.23
C PHE A 43 8.25 14.06 20.91
N ILE A 44 8.81 15.23 20.57
CA ILE A 44 8.49 15.92 19.32
C ILE A 44 8.86 15.06 18.11
N ILE A 45 10.03 14.41 18.10
CA ILE A 45 10.43 13.53 17.00
C ILE A 45 9.48 12.33 16.92
N ALA A 46 9.18 11.68 18.04
CA ALA A 46 8.29 10.53 18.09
C ALA A 46 6.87 10.86 17.61
N ILE A 47 6.34 12.03 17.99
CA ILE A 47 5.04 12.52 17.53
C ILE A 47 5.12 12.87 16.04
N ALA A 48 6.12 13.65 15.60
CA ALA A 48 6.30 14.09 14.22
C ALA A 48 6.43 12.95 13.21
N LEU A 49 6.93 11.79 13.63
CA LEU A 49 7.01 10.56 12.83
C LEU A 49 5.69 9.77 12.77
N ARG A 50 4.65 10.22 13.45
CA ARG A 50 3.34 9.54 13.53
C ARG A 50 2.16 10.43 13.16
N VAL A 51 2.39 11.73 12.99
CA VAL A 51 1.34 12.70 12.67
C VAL A 51 1.75 13.55 11.46
N GLU A 52 0.77 14.04 10.73
CA GLU A 52 0.89 14.94 9.60
C GLU A 52 0.81 16.41 10.05
N MET A 53 1.42 16.74 11.20
CA MET A 53 1.50 18.11 11.73
C MET A 53 2.81 18.79 11.32
N PRO A 54 2.81 20.12 11.04
CA PRO A 54 4.04 20.81 10.72
C PRO A 54 4.91 20.89 11.97
N ILE A 55 6.24 20.79 11.82
CA ILE A 55 7.15 20.78 12.97
C ILE A 55 7.04 22.07 13.78
N GLU A 56 6.79 23.20 13.13
CA GLU A 56 6.57 24.48 13.78
C GLU A 56 5.32 24.49 14.67
N CYS A 57 4.26 23.76 14.26
CA CYS A 57 3.03 23.65 15.04
C CYS A 57 3.23 22.71 16.24
N LEU A 58 3.98 21.62 16.06
CA LEU A 58 4.35 20.72 17.14
C LEU A 58 5.15 21.46 18.23
N ARG A 59 6.11 22.31 17.84
CA ARG A 59 6.93 23.12 18.76
C ARG A 59 6.13 24.14 19.58
N THR A 60 4.92 24.47 19.15
CA THR A 60 4.06 25.48 19.80
C THR A 60 2.78 24.89 20.36
N LEU A 61 2.70 23.57 20.53
CA LEU A 61 1.53 22.93 21.14
C LEU A 61 1.25 23.53 22.52
N ARG A 62 -0.03 23.79 22.77
CA ARG A 62 -0.54 24.25 24.06
C ARG A 62 -0.93 23.05 24.92
N ARG A 63 -1.04 23.27 26.23
CA ARG A 63 -1.40 22.22 27.19
C ARG A 63 -2.81 21.68 26.98
N ASP A 64 -3.70 22.50 26.44
CA ASP A 64 -5.10 22.15 26.15
C ASP A 64 -5.32 21.54 24.74
N CYS A 65 -4.24 21.20 24.02
CA CYS A 65 -4.30 20.77 22.62
C CYS A 65 -5.09 19.49 22.35
N LEU A 66 -5.38 18.65 23.35
CA LEU A 66 -6.14 17.42 23.17
C LEU A 66 -7.65 17.70 23.28
N LYS A 67 -8.39 17.47 22.19
CA LYS A 67 -9.85 17.69 22.09
C LYS A 67 -10.60 16.43 21.70
N ASN A 68 -11.87 16.35 22.10
CA ASN A 68 -12.86 15.35 21.66
C ASN A 68 -12.41 13.87 21.79
N PRO A 69 -11.93 13.40 22.95
CA PRO A 69 -11.53 12.00 23.10
C PRO A 69 -12.72 11.07 22.89
N ALA A 70 -12.59 10.07 22.01
CA ALA A 70 -13.63 9.07 21.75
C ALA A 70 -13.06 7.82 21.09
N ARG A 71 -13.53 6.63 21.55
CA ARG A 71 -13.27 5.30 20.94
C ARG A 71 -11.78 4.99 20.70
N GLY A 72 -10.89 5.35 21.62
CA GLY A 72 -9.44 5.13 21.47
C GLY A 72 -8.74 6.13 20.54
N TYR A 73 -9.38 7.26 20.24
CA TYR A 73 -8.81 8.35 19.46
C TYR A 73 -8.99 9.70 20.16
N VAL A 74 -8.14 10.66 19.82
CA VAL A 74 -8.22 12.06 20.26
C VAL A 74 -7.83 12.98 19.11
N SER A 75 -8.27 14.24 19.15
CA SER A 75 -7.85 15.25 18.18
C SER A 75 -6.77 16.15 18.78
N ILE A 76 -5.62 16.26 18.12
CA ILE A 76 -4.60 17.26 18.46
C ILE A 76 -4.95 18.55 17.72
N GLU A 77 -5.32 19.58 18.46
CA GLU A 77 -5.59 20.92 17.98
C GLU A 77 -4.32 21.75 17.96
N TYR A 78 -4.08 22.45 16.85
CA TYR A 78 -2.89 23.29 16.68
C TYR A 78 -3.16 24.49 15.78
N THR A 79 -2.35 25.53 15.97
CA THR A 79 -2.47 26.79 15.23
C THR A 79 -1.48 26.83 14.08
N LYS A 80 -1.98 26.97 12.84
CA LYS A 80 -1.15 27.14 11.64
C LYS A 80 -1.05 28.62 11.26
N GLY A 81 0.15 29.20 11.42
CA GLY A 81 0.40 30.62 11.15
C GLY A 81 0.73 30.99 9.69
N ARG A 82 1.18 30.03 8.85
CA ARG A 82 1.55 30.29 7.45
C ARG A 82 0.40 29.88 6.53
N GLY A 83 -0.43 30.84 6.10
CA GLY A 83 -1.51 30.59 5.14
C GLY A 83 -2.58 31.68 5.00
N GLY A 84 -2.36 32.90 5.52
CA GLY A 84 -3.27 34.04 5.40
C GLY A 84 -3.20 34.99 6.61
N PRO A 85 -3.94 36.11 6.58
CA PRO A 85 -3.89 37.17 7.62
C PRO A 85 -4.39 36.75 9.01
N ARG A 86 -4.95 35.53 9.16
CA ARG A 86 -5.36 34.97 10.46
C ARG A 86 -4.79 33.58 10.65
N ALA A 87 -4.29 33.32 11.85
CA ALA A 87 -3.85 31.99 12.25
C ALA A 87 -5.04 31.03 12.22
N LYS A 88 -4.92 29.91 11.48
CA LYS A 88 -6.00 28.94 11.32
C LYS A 88 -5.84 27.82 12.34
N ILE A 89 -6.88 27.55 13.12
CA ILE A 89 -6.95 26.38 13.99
C ILE A 89 -7.16 25.15 13.10
N LYS A 90 -6.34 24.13 13.31
CA LYS A 90 -6.43 22.82 12.65
C LYS A 90 -6.50 21.72 13.70
N ARG A 91 -7.06 20.58 13.31
CA ARG A 91 -7.17 19.40 14.15
C ARG A 91 -6.69 18.19 13.37
N GLU A 92 -5.91 17.34 14.02
CA GLU A 92 -5.52 16.05 13.48
C GLU A 92 -6.02 14.93 14.40
N ARG A 93 -6.79 14.00 13.84
CA ARG A 93 -7.33 12.85 14.59
C ARG A 93 -6.29 11.75 14.68
N VAL A 94 -5.92 11.35 15.89
CA VAL A 94 -4.86 10.37 16.14
C VAL A 94 -5.32 9.28 17.09
N ARG A 95 -4.67 8.10 17.02
CA ARG A 95 -4.85 7.06 18.03
C ARG A 95 -4.42 7.58 19.41
N ASP A 96 -5.14 7.16 20.44
CA ASP A 96 -4.97 7.57 21.82
C ASP A 96 -4.98 6.36 22.76
N GLY A 97 -4.48 6.53 23.98
CA GLY A 97 -4.36 5.48 24.98
C GLY A 97 -2.90 5.25 25.39
N GLY A 98 -2.31 4.13 24.97
CA GLY A 98 -0.96 3.73 25.40
C GLY A 98 0.16 4.61 24.84
N ILE A 99 1.35 4.52 25.46
CA ILE A 99 2.55 5.33 25.13
C ILE A 99 3.07 5.15 23.70
N ASN A 100 2.61 4.13 22.98
CA ASN A 100 2.94 3.89 21.57
C ASN A 100 2.06 4.68 20.59
N THR A 101 1.03 5.38 21.10
CA THR A 101 0.09 6.17 20.31
C THR A 101 0.45 7.66 20.37
N PRO A 102 0.17 8.47 19.32
CA PRO A 102 0.45 9.90 19.37
C PRO A 102 -0.31 10.61 20.52
N GLY A 103 -1.57 10.26 20.76
CA GLY A 103 -2.35 10.79 21.89
C GLY A 103 -1.71 10.44 23.24
N GLY A 104 -1.31 9.18 23.42
CA GLY A 104 -0.61 8.73 24.63
C GLY A 104 0.73 9.43 24.86
N LEU A 105 1.51 9.68 23.80
CA LEU A 105 2.76 10.45 23.89
C LEU A 105 2.51 11.90 24.32
N VAL A 106 1.49 12.56 23.78
CA VAL A 106 1.14 13.93 24.20
C VAL A 106 0.67 13.95 25.65
N ARG A 107 -0.13 12.96 26.09
CA ARG A 107 -0.57 12.84 27.49
C ARG A 107 0.60 12.64 28.45
N LEU A 108 1.55 11.79 28.09
CA LEU A 108 2.77 11.59 28.89
C LEU A 108 3.60 12.88 28.96
N ALA A 109 3.77 13.60 27.84
CA ALA A 109 4.44 14.89 27.84
C ALA A 109 3.71 15.93 28.72
N LEU A 110 2.39 15.95 28.72
CA LEU A 110 1.56 16.83 29.58
C LEU A 110 1.78 16.53 31.06
N GLU A 111 1.87 15.24 31.41
CA GLU A 111 2.11 14.78 32.78
C GLU A 111 3.50 15.17 33.28
N LEU A 112 4.54 14.89 32.49
CA LEU A 112 5.93 15.19 32.85
C LEU A 112 6.24 16.70 32.90
N SER A 113 5.55 17.50 32.10
CA SER A 113 5.69 18.97 32.09
C SER A 113 4.85 19.69 33.15
N ARG A 114 3.90 18.99 33.77
CA ARG A 114 2.94 19.56 34.74
C ARG A 114 3.61 20.31 35.90
N PRO A 115 4.64 19.76 36.58
CA PRO A 115 5.20 20.43 37.76
C PRO A 115 5.92 21.75 37.43
N ALA A 116 6.42 21.89 36.20
CA ALA A 116 7.00 23.14 35.72
C ALA A 116 5.91 24.14 35.31
N ALA A 117 4.87 23.67 34.62
CA ALA A 117 3.76 24.51 34.18
C ALA A 117 3.02 25.15 35.36
N GLU A 118 2.75 24.39 36.44
CA GLU A 118 2.09 24.90 37.65
C GLU A 118 2.93 26.01 38.30
N ARG A 119 4.24 25.78 38.48
CA ARG A 119 5.16 26.80 39.02
C ARG A 119 5.28 28.04 38.15
N MET A 120 5.20 27.89 36.83
CA MET A 120 5.16 29.02 35.88
C MET A 120 3.85 29.80 36.04
N ALA A 121 2.72 29.10 36.14
CA ALA A 121 1.40 29.71 36.30
C ALA A 121 1.28 30.47 37.63
N ASP A 122 1.78 29.91 38.73
CA ASP A 122 1.81 30.55 40.06
C ASP A 122 2.57 31.88 40.06
N ARG A 123 3.51 32.07 39.12
CA ARG A 123 4.28 33.30 38.92
C ARG A 123 3.72 34.21 37.85
N GLY A 124 2.59 33.86 37.23
CA GLY A 124 2.00 34.61 36.12
C GLY A 124 2.83 34.57 34.84
N ASP A 125 3.67 33.54 34.61
CA ASP A 125 4.45 33.42 33.38
C ASP A 125 3.51 33.13 32.19
N PRO A 126 3.50 33.96 31.13
CA PRO A 126 2.62 33.81 29.99
C PRO A 126 2.91 32.55 29.14
N ASN A 127 4.02 31.84 29.40
CA ASN A 127 4.35 30.60 28.72
C ASN A 127 3.88 29.34 29.45
N ALA A 128 3.23 29.46 30.61
CA ALA A 128 2.78 28.32 31.41
C ALA A 128 1.81 27.39 30.67
N ASP A 129 1.10 27.91 29.66
CA ASP A 129 0.12 27.20 28.84
C ASP A 129 0.74 26.46 27.63
N TYR A 130 2.05 26.52 27.42
CA TYR A 130 2.73 25.69 26.42
C TYR A 130 2.99 24.27 26.94
N LEU A 131 2.93 23.30 26.03
CA LEU A 131 3.25 21.90 26.33
C LEU A 131 4.73 21.71 26.68
N TRP A 132 5.62 22.34 25.91
CA TRP A 132 7.07 22.16 26.03
C TRP A 132 7.68 23.12 27.05
N VAL A 133 7.27 22.94 28.30
CA VAL A 133 7.85 23.55 29.49
C VAL A 133 8.42 22.48 30.39
N GLY A 134 9.50 22.79 31.11
CA GLY A 134 10.13 21.81 32.00
C GLY A 134 11.33 22.39 32.72
N PHE A 135 12.05 21.51 33.42
CA PHE A 135 13.20 21.89 34.23
C PHE A 135 14.48 21.93 33.39
N VAL A 136 15.40 22.82 33.76
CA VAL A 136 16.69 22.96 33.05
C VAL A 136 17.57 21.72 33.26
N ALA A 137 17.51 21.11 34.45
CA ALA A 137 18.04 19.77 34.73
C ALA A 137 17.20 19.08 35.82
N ALA A 138 17.36 17.77 35.97
CA ALA A 138 16.68 16.99 37.00
C ALA A 138 17.04 17.51 38.41
N GLY A 139 16.06 17.63 39.30
CA GLY A 139 16.26 18.08 40.69
C GLY A 139 16.50 19.59 40.89
N LEU A 140 16.38 20.42 39.85
CA LEU A 140 16.72 21.86 39.93
C LEU A 140 15.50 22.78 40.20
N PRO A 141 15.72 23.97 40.81
CA PRO A 141 14.69 24.97 41.05
C PRO A 141 14.39 25.84 39.81
N SER A 142 15.01 25.58 38.67
CA SER A 142 14.86 26.41 37.46
C SER A 142 14.05 25.68 36.39
N TRP A 143 13.00 26.36 35.92
CA TRP A 143 12.09 25.88 34.89
C TRP A 143 11.86 26.96 33.83
N ARG A 144 11.55 26.54 32.60
CA ARG A 144 11.30 27.44 31.48
C ARG A 144 10.53 26.75 30.35
N ARG A 145 10.02 27.56 29.43
CA ARG A 145 9.71 27.10 28.08
C ARG A 145 11.00 26.71 27.34
N PHE A 146 10.99 25.53 26.73
CA PHE A 146 12.15 25.02 26.01
C PHE A 146 12.41 25.73 24.69
N SER A 147 13.68 25.99 24.40
CA SER A 147 14.13 26.42 23.07
C SER A 147 14.27 25.20 22.16
N LEU A 148 13.36 25.05 21.20
CA LEU A 148 13.28 23.88 20.31
C LEU A 148 14.02 24.13 18.99
N SER A 149 15.25 24.66 19.08
CA SER A 149 16.12 24.99 17.94
C SER A 149 16.67 23.75 17.25
N THR A 150 17.05 23.87 15.98
CA THR A 150 17.67 22.77 15.21
C THR A 150 18.93 22.23 15.87
N HIS A 151 19.71 23.08 16.55
CA HIS A 151 20.90 22.65 17.27
C HIS A 151 20.57 21.64 18.38
N ASN A 152 19.50 21.89 19.14
CA ASN A 152 19.09 20.98 20.21
C ASN A 152 18.57 19.64 19.65
N PHE A 153 17.94 19.65 18.46
CA PHE A 153 17.59 18.40 17.76
C PHE A 153 18.83 17.57 17.40
N TYR A 154 19.90 18.22 16.91
CA TYR A 154 21.15 17.51 16.62
C TYR A 154 21.80 16.94 17.88
N ALA A 155 21.78 17.69 18.99
CA ALA A 155 22.30 17.20 20.27
C ALA A 155 21.55 15.95 20.75
N ALA A 156 20.22 15.97 20.72
CA ALA A 156 19.39 14.83 21.09
C ALA A 156 19.65 13.61 20.19
N ILE A 157 19.69 13.79 18.86
CA ILE A 157 19.95 12.70 17.92
C ILE A 157 21.34 12.06 18.16
N ARG A 158 22.37 12.87 18.40
CA ARG A 158 23.70 12.34 18.73
C ARG A 158 23.68 11.48 20.00
N SER A 159 22.91 11.87 21.01
CA SER A 159 22.78 11.10 22.25
C SER A 159 22.06 9.76 22.10
N LEU A 160 21.30 9.56 21.02
CA LEU A 160 20.61 8.30 20.72
C LEU A 160 21.51 7.27 20.01
N GLY A 161 22.70 7.66 19.53
CA GLY A 161 23.63 6.73 18.89
C GLY A 161 23.08 6.03 17.64
N LEU A 162 22.16 6.67 16.91
CA LEU A 162 21.53 6.07 15.73
C LEU A 162 22.52 5.91 14.58
N VAL A 163 22.38 4.83 13.82
CA VAL A 163 23.13 4.56 12.57
C VAL A 163 22.16 4.35 11.41
N ASP A 164 22.61 4.62 10.17
CA ASP A 164 21.86 4.30 8.96
C ASP A 164 22.07 2.85 8.50
N GLU A 165 21.45 2.48 7.38
CA GLU A 165 21.51 1.13 6.81
C GLU A 165 22.94 0.71 6.38
N ALA A 166 23.85 1.68 6.18
CA ALA A 166 25.26 1.43 5.89
C ALA A 166 26.13 1.44 7.16
N GLY A 167 25.52 1.49 8.35
CA GLY A 167 26.22 1.55 9.64
C GLY A 167 26.82 2.93 9.96
N LYS A 168 26.50 3.98 9.19
CA LYS A 168 27.06 5.32 9.41
C LYS A 168 26.25 6.08 10.48
N PRO A 169 26.92 6.76 11.43
CA PRO A 169 26.22 7.53 12.46
C PRO A 169 25.33 8.65 11.91
N ILE A 170 24.07 8.67 12.34
CA ILE A 170 23.12 9.74 12.06
C ILE A 170 23.34 10.85 13.10
N THR A 171 24.01 11.92 12.69
CA THR A 171 24.38 13.03 13.60
C THR A 171 23.48 14.27 13.46
N LYS A 172 22.67 14.31 12.39
CA LYS A 172 21.83 15.45 12.02
C LYS A 172 20.51 14.98 11.44
N ILE A 173 19.42 15.68 11.76
CA ILE A 173 18.11 15.49 11.14
C ILE A 173 17.53 16.84 10.71
N VAL A 174 16.84 16.91 9.59
CA VAL A 174 16.10 18.11 9.22
C VAL A 174 14.67 17.97 9.78
N PRO A 175 14.27 18.66 10.87
CA PRO A 175 12.99 18.38 11.54
C PRO A 175 11.78 18.59 10.63
N ALA A 176 11.88 19.52 9.67
CA ALA A 176 10.84 19.75 8.66
C ALA A 176 10.65 18.57 7.69
N ARG A 177 11.64 17.67 7.55
CA ARG A 177 11.54 16.47 6.71
C ARG A 177 10.83 15.31 7.41
N LEU A 178 10.70 15.31 8.73
CA LEU A 178 9.99 14.24 9.47
C LEU A 178 8.54 14.07 8.97
N ARG A 179 7.84 15.19 8.76
CA ARG A 179 6.49 15.20 8.16
C ARG A 179 6.46 14.59 6.75
N LYS A 180 7.53 14.80 5.94
CA LYS A 180 7.59 14.24 4.58
C LYS A 180 7.68 12.73 4.61
N THR A 181 8.39 12.16 5.57
CA THR A 181 8.45 10.70 5.78
C THR A 181 7.06 10.13 6.06
N VAL A 182 6.33 10.72 7.02
CA VAL A 182 4.95 10.29 7.34
C VAL A 182 4.03 10.38 6.13
N LYS A 183 4.13 11.47 5.36
CA LYS A 183 3.35 11.66 4.13
C LYS A 183 3.68 10.61 3.07
N ARG A 184 4.96 10.27 2.87
CA ARG A 184 5.38 9.20 1.95
C ARG A 184 4.78 7.86 2.38
N ASP A 185 4.93 7.48 3.64
CA ASP A 185 4.46 6.20 4.14
C ASP A 185 2.94 6.10 4.06
N ASN A 186 2.22 7.20 4.29
CA ASN A 186 0.77 7.25 4.11
C ASN A 186 0.35 7.14 2.64
N TYR A 187 1.08 7.78 1.71
CA TYR A 187 0.86 7.64 0.27
C TYR A 187 1.01 6.17 -0.19
N LEU A 188 2.06 5.49 0.29
CA LEU A 188 2.30 4.07 0.02
C LEU A 188 1.20 3.17 0.60
N ARG A 189 0.76 3.40 1.83
CA ARG A 189 -0.37 2.66 2.44
C ARG A 189 -1.67 2.79 1.64
N HIS A 190 -1.86 3.89 0.94
CA HIS A 190 -3.03 4.12 0.08
C HIS A 190 -2.78 3.76 -1.39
N THR A 191 -1.77 2.91 -1.66
CA THR A 191 -1.42 2.41 -3.00
C THR A 191 -1.28 3.52 -4.04
N GLY A 192 -0.80 4.69 -3.61
CA GLY A 192 -0.59 5.84 -4.47
C GLY A 192 -1.84 6.64 -4.86
N HIS A 193 -3.00 6.36 -4.27
CA HIS A 193 -4.25 7.08 -4.54
C HIS A 193 -4.21 8.53 -4.03
N LEU A 194 -3.86 9.47 -4.91
CA LEU A 194 -3.77 10.90 -4.60
C LEU A 194 -5.04 11.49 -3.94
N ARG A 195 -6.23 11.01 -4.31
CA ARG A 195 -7.50 11.46 -3.72
C ARG A 195 -7.66 11.06 -2.25
N ARG A 196 -7.13 9.90 -1.85
CA ARG A 196 -7.18 9.41 -0.47
C ARG A 196 -6.06 10.02 0.38
N PHE A 197 -4.95 10.40 -0.26
CA PHE A 197 -3.78 11.00 0.37
C PHE A 197 -3.86 12.53 0.58
N ALA A 198 -4.49 13.27 -0.33
CA ALA A 198 -4.55 14.74 -0.29
C ALA A 198 -5.58 15.26 0.75
N SER A 199 -5.31 15.03 2.04
CA SER A 199 -6.18 15.41 3.16
C SER A 199 -6.02 16.89 3.58
N ASP A 200 -4.86 17.49 3.34
CA ASP A 200 -4.43 18.76 3.94
C ASP A 200 -3.77 19.75 2.94
N HIS A 201 -3.67 19.36 1.67
CA HIS A 201 -3.14 20.14 0.56
C HIS A 201 -4.03 19.97 -0.68
N SER A 202 -3.93 20.89 -1.65
CA SER A 202 -4.54 20.65 -2.96
C SER A 202 -3.87 19.45 -3.66
N LYS A 203 -4.62 18.75 -4.52
CA LYS A 203 -4.10 17.59 -5.26
C LYS A 203 -2.80 17.88 -6.02
N PRO A 204 -2.60 19.05 -6.69
CA PRO A 204 -1.33 19.36 -7.35
C PRO A 204 -0.16 19.48 -6.39
N VAL A 205 -0.36 20.07 -5.20
CA VAL A 205 0.68 20.22 -4.18
C VAL A 205 1.03 18.86 -3.57
N ALA A 206 0.02 18.03 -3.29
CA ALA A 206 0.20 16.67 -2.81
C ALA A 206 1.00 15.82 -3.82
N ALA A 207 0.65 15.92 -5.11
CA ALA A 207 1.34 15.23 -6.19
C ALA A 207 2.82 15.64 -6.29
N ARG A 208 3.10 16.94 -6.44
CA ARG A 208 4.47 17.42 -6.69
C ARG A 208 5.43 17.22 -5.52
N HIS A 209 4.97 17.42 -4.28
CA HIS A 209 5.88 17.46 -3.13
C HIS A 209 6.01 16.15 -2.35
N TYR A 210 5.11 15.19 -2.59
CA TYR A 210 5.04 13.98 -1.79
C TYR A 210 4.82 12.69 -2.60
N ALA A 211 4.23 12.75 -3.80
CA ALA A 211 4.02 11.58 -4.64
C ALA A 211 5.07 11.47 -5.76
N ALA A 212 5.37 12.57 -6.45
CA ALA A 212 6.37 12.63 -7.52
C ALA A 212 7.78 12.88 -6.95
N VAL A 213 8.30 11.92 -6.20
CA VAL A 213 9.66 11.95 -5.64
C VAL A 213 10.44 10.72 -6.10
N ASP A 214 11.75 10.88 -6.34
CA ASP A 214 12.58 9.82 -6.94
C ASP A 214 12.53 8.49 -6.18
N GLY A 215 12.41 8.54 -4.84
CA GLY A 215 12.28 7.36 -4.00
C GLY A 215 10.98 6.55 -4.18
N LEU A 216 10.08 6.97 -5.07
CA LEU A 216 8.86 6.24 -5.43
C LEU A 216 8.85 5.79 -6.90
N ARG A 217 9.91 6.07 -7.67
CA ARG A 217 9.98 5.79 -9.11
C ARG A 217 9.76 4.31 -9.44
N GLU A 218 10.37 3.41 -8.68
CA GLU A 218 10.21 1.96 -8.88
C GLU A 218 8.77 1.50 -8.65
N GLU A 219 8.08 2.10 -7.68
CA GLU A 219 6.69 1.78 -7.37
C GLU A 219 5.74 2.30 -8.45
N HIS A 220 6.02 3.47 -9.01
CA HIS A 220 5.30 3.98 -10.17
C HIS A 220 5.53 3.09 -11.39
N ALA A 221 6.78 2.67 -11.66
CA ALA A 221 7.10 1.78 -12.77
C ALA A 221 6.39 0.42 -12.64
N ARG A 222 6.40 -0.17 -11.43
CA ARG A 222 5.65 -1.41 -11.14
C ARG A 222 4.14 -1.23 -11.37
N SER A 223 3.58 -0.10 -10.94
CA SER A 223 2.15 0.19 -11.14
C SER A 223 1.78 0.34 -12.62
N VAL A 224 2.65 0.97 -13.41
CA VAL A 224 2.48 1.08 -14.87
C VAL A 224 2.55 -0.29 -15.52
N ALA A 225 3.57 -1.10 -15.23
CA ALA A 225 3.71 -2.44 -15.80
C ALA A 225 2.51 -3.35 -15.49
N VAL A 226 1.98 -3.29 -14.26
CA VAL A 226 0.75 -4.00 -13.89
C VAL A 226 -0.45 -3.51 -14.72
N ALA A 227 -0.61 -2.20 -14.87
CA ALA A 227 -1.70 -1.63 -15.65
C ALA A 227 -1.59 -1.98 -17.14
N GLU A 228 -0.38 -1.94 -17.71
CA GLU A 228 -0.10 -2.33 -19.09
C GLU A 228 -0.42 -3.82 -19.31
N GLY A 229 -0.01 -4.70 -18.39
CA GLY A 229 -0.35 -6.12 -18.44
C GLY A 229 -1.87 -6.36 -18.41
N GLN A 230 -2.59 -5.68 -17.51
CA GLN A 230 -4.06 -5.78 -17.45
C GLN A 230 -4.74 -5.29 -18.73
N LEU A 231 -4.27 -4.17 -19.29
CA LEU A 231 -4.81 -3.64 -20.56
C LEU A 231 -4.51 -4.57 -21.73
N PHE A 232 -3.31 -5.16 -21.76
CA PHE A 232 -2.94 -6.17 -22.75
C PHE A 232 -3.86 -7.39 -22.66
N ASP A 233 -4.05 -7.94 -21.46
CA ASP A 233 -4.91 -9.11 -21.25
C ASP A 233 -6.37 -8.85 -21.67
N MET A 234 -6.88 -7.65 -21.39
CA MET A 234 -8.21 -7.23 -21.84
C MET A 234 -8.29 -7.10 -23.37
N ALA A 235 -7.29 -6.49 -24.00
CA ALA A 235 -7.26 -6.31 -25.45
C ALA A 235 -7.06 -7.62 -26.22
N MET A 236 -6.42 -8.60 -25.60
CA MET A 236 -6.10 -9.91 -26.18
C MET A 236 -7.04 -11.01 -25.73
N MET A 237 -8.13 -10.67 -25.02
CA MET A 237 -9.09 -11.64 -24.54
C MET A 237 -9.74 -12.37 -25.73
N PRO A 238 -9.65 -13.72 -25.79
CA PRO A 238 -10.30 -14.48 -26.83
C PRO A 238 -11.82 -14.53 -26.60
N LEU A 239 -12.56 -14.83 -27.66
CA LEU A 239 -13.99 -15.06 -27.57
C LEU A 239 -14.28 -16.51 -27.13
N VAL A 240 -15.13 -16.68 -26.14
CA VAL A 240 -15.69 -17.99 -25.77
C VAL A 240 -17.15 -18.02 -26.16
N LEU A 241 -17.54 -19.04 -26.91
CA LEU A 241 -18.85 -19.14 -27.55
C LEU A 241 -19.50 -20.47 -27.13
N PRO A 242 -20.31 -20.49 -26.05
CA PRO A 242 -21.07 -21.68 -25.65
C PRO A 242 -22.09 -22.07 -26.73
N PRO A 243 -22.63 -23.30 -26.67
CA PRO A 243 -23.57 -23.80 -27.70
C PRO A 243 -24.77 -22.88 -27.97
N LYS A 244 -25.33 -22.22 -26.95
CA LYS A 244 -26.47 -21.32 -27.11
C LYS A 244 -26.11 -20.07 -27.92
N GLU A 245 -25.00 -19.44 -27.59
CA GLU A 245 -24.47 -18.27 -28.27
C GLU A 245 -23.95 -18.64 -29.67
N GLU A 246 -23.39 -19.84 -29.85
CA GLU A 246 -22.97 -20.36 -31.16
C GLU A 246 -24.15 -20.46 -32.13
N VAL A 247 -25.29 -21.00 -31.67
CA VAL A 247 -26.54 -21.04 -32.46
C VAL A 247 -27.03 -19.64 -32.81
N SER A 248 -26.98 -18.70 -31.86
CA SER A 248 -27.34 -17.30 -32.15
C SER A 248 -26.39 -16.68 -33.18
N ALA A 249 -25.08 -16.92 -33.06
CA ALA A 249 -24.08 -16.39 -33.97
C ALA A 249 -24.26 -16.93 -35.41
N LEU A 250 -24.65 -18.19 -35.55
CA LEU A 250 -24.98 -18.80 -36.84
C LEU A 250 -26.23 -18.18 -37.49
N ALA A 251 -27.16 -17.65 -36.70
CA ALA A 251 -28.37 -17.01 -37.21
C ALA A 251 -28.16 -15.52 -37.53
N SER A 252 -27.44 -14.78 -36.67
CA SER A 252 -27.36 -13.32 -36.73
C SER A 252 -25.98 -12.75 -37.07
N GLY A 253 -24.96 -13.60 -37.23
CA GLY A 253 -23.57 -13.18 -37.29
C GLY A 253 -22.96 -12.92 -35.91
N LEU A 254 -21.69 -12.53 -35.89
CA LEU A 254 -20.87 -12.41 -34.68
C LEU A 254 -19.92 -11.21 -34.78
N SER A 255 -19.63 -10.56 -33.65
CA SER A 255 -18.58 -9.54 -33.58
C SER A 255 -17.40 -10.05 -32.76
N ILE A 256 -16.20 -9.96 -33.32
CA ILE A 256 -14.94 -10.37 -32.68
C ILE A 256 -13.99 -9.17 -32.74
N GLY A 257 -13.75 -8.54 -31.59
CA GLY A 257 -13.02 -7.27 -31.54
C GLY A 257 -13.65 -6.23 -32.48
N ASN A 258 -12.88 -5.73 -33.45
CA ASN A 258 -13.33 -4.75 -34.45
C ASN A 258 -13.89 -5.40 -35.73
N GLN A 259 -13.94 -6.74 -35.81
CA GLN A 259 -14.43 -7.47 -36.96
C GLN A 259 -15.91 -7.85 -36.77
N LYS A 260 -16.72 -7.64 -37.81
CA LYS A 260 -18.08 -8.17 -37.90
C LYS A 260 -18.12 -9.29 -38.91
N LEU A 261 -18.56 -10.47 -38.47
CA LEU A 261 -18.78 -11.65 -39.29
C LEU A 261 -20.29 -11.77 -39.53
N ASP A 262 -20.69 -11.94 -40.79
CA ASP A 262 -22.05 -12.33 -41.12
C ASP A 262 -22.30 -13.82 -40.81
N ALA A 263 -23.55 -14.26 -40.91
CA ALA A 263 -23.93 -15.64 -40.62
C ALA A 263 -23.14 -16.67 -41.47
N GLY A 264 -22.84 -16.36 -42.74
CA GLY A 264 -22.08 -17.24 -43.61
C GLY A 264 -20.62 -17.36 -43.19
N ALA A 265 -19.99 -16.24 -42.83
CA ALA A 265 -18.63 -16.22 -42.31
C ALA A 265 -18.53 -16.91 -40.94
N VAL A 266 -19.56 -16.80 -40.08
CA VAL A 266 -19.63 -17.58 -38.84
C VAL A 266 -19.73 -19.07 -39.13
N ALA A 267 -20.59 -19.48 -40.08
CA ALA A 267 -20.70 -20.90 -40.46
C ALA A 267 -19.37 -21.47 -40.96
N SER A 268 -18.61 -20.70 -41.76
CA SER A 268 -17.26 -21.08 -42.17
C SER A 268 -16.26 -21.11 -41.02
N LEU A 269 -16.37 -20.19 -40.05
CA LEU A 269 -15.48 -20.17 -38.88
C LEU A 269 -15.66 -21.41 -38.00
N VAL A 270 -16.91 -21.87 -37.81
CA VAL A 270 -17.23 -23.03 -36.94
C VAL A 270 -17.32 -24.35 -37.71
N SER A 271 -17.09 -24.37 -39.03
CA SER A 271 -17.08 -25.60 -39.84
C SER A 271 -15.98 -26.58 -39.38
N GLY A 272 -14.87 -26.03 -38.89
CA GLY A 272 -13.63 -26.73 -38.54
C GLY A 272 -12.45 -26.37 -39.42
N ASP A 273 -12.65 -25.67 -40.55
CA ASP A 273 -11.55 -25.28 -41.46
C ASP A 273 -10.60 -24.26 -40.83
N ALA A 274 -11.09 -23.48 -39.87
CA ALA A 274 -10.34 -22.49 -39.12
C ALA A 274 -9.70 -23.04 -37.82
N ASP A 275 -9.77 -24.35 -37.61
CA ASP A 275 -9.27 -24.98 -36.39
C ASP A 275 -7.75 -24.87 -36.25
N THR A 276 -7.33 -24.36 -35.09
CA THR A 276 -5.98 -24.56 -34.55
C THR A 276 -6.01 -25.69 -33.53
N PHE A 277 -4.88 -26.01 -32.88
CA PHE A 277 -4.89 -27.06 -31.85
C PHE A 277 -5.86 -26.74 -30.69
N LEU A 278 -5.74 -25.56 -30.07
CA LEU A 278 -6.53 -25.21 -28.88
C LEU A 278 -7.83 -24.44 -29.18
N GLY A 279 -7.88 -23.67 -30.26
CA GLY A 279 -9.01 -22.79 -30.59
C GLY A 279 -9.33 -22.75 -32.09
N MET A 280 -10.22 -21.88 -32.51
CA MET A 280 -10.43 -21.51 -33.92
C MET A 280 -9.83 -20.13 -34.18
N CYS A 281 -9.39 -19.85 -35.40
CA CYS A 281 -8.79 -18.56 -35.75
C CYS A 281 -9.70 -17.75 -36.68
N SER A 282 -10.13 -16.56 -36.25
CA SER A 282 -10.91 -15.63 -37.08
C SER A 282 -10.06 -14.74 -37.99
N GLY A 283 -8.72 -14.77 -37.85
CA GLY A 283 -7.83 -13.80 -38.48
C GLY A 283 -6.36 -14.23 -38.57
N PHE A 284 -6.09 -15.30 -39.34
CA PHE A 284 -4.73 -15.85 -39.48
C PHE A 284 -3.73 -14.85 -40.09
N TRP A 285 -4.17 -14.05 -41.06
CA TRP A 285 -3.35 -13.04 -41.74
C TRP A 285 -3.33 -11.67 -41.04
N SER A 286 -4.04 -11.55 -39.91
CA SER A 286 -4.20 -10.31 -39.14
C SER A 286 -3.89 -10.54 -37.65
N SER A 287 -2.92 -11.42 -37.35
CA SER A 287 -2.50 -11.71 -35.97
C SER A 287 -2.05 -10.44 -35.22
N PRO A 288 -2.57 -10.20 -34.00
CA PRO A 288 -2.17 -9.07 -33.16
C PRO A 288 -0.89 -9.35 -32.34
N LEU A 289 -0.44 -10.61 -32.25
CA LEU A 289 0.70 -11.03 -31.42
C LEU A 289 2.03 -11.07 -32.20
N GLY A 290 1.96 -11.29 -33.51
CA GLY A 290 3.15 -11.44 -34.36
C GLY A 290 2.83 -11.98 -35.74
N ARG A 291 3.58 -11.51 -36.74
CA ARG A 291 3.43 -11.90 -38.15
C ARG A 291 4.78 -12.24 -38.77
N ASN A 292 4.79 -13.25 -39.63
CA ASN A 292 5.89 -13.53 -40.55
C ASN A 292 5.92 -12.47 -41.66
N ASP A 293 7.00 -12.43 -42.43
CA ASP A 293 7.18 -11.47 -43.53
C ASP A 293 6.06 -11.55 -44.59
N ASN A 294 5.50 -12.73 -44.81
CA ASN A 294 4.36 -12.95 -45.72
C ASN A 294 2.99 -12.57 -45.11
N GLY A 295 2.96 -12.03 -43.89
CA GLY A 295 1.75 -11.62 -43.17
C GLY A 295 1.06 -12.74 -42.39
N SER A 296 1.50 -14.00 -42.48
CA SER A 296 0.90 -15.09 -41.71
C SER A 296 1.18 -14.97 -40.22
N CYS A 297 0.30 -15.52 -39.39
CA CYS A 297 0.52 -15.62 -37.94
C CYS A 297 1.85 -16.34 -37.63
N ALA A 298 2.68 -15.72 -36.79
CA ALA A 298 3.96 -16.29 -36.33
C ALA A 298 3.86 -16.98 -34.96
N THR A 299 2.68 -16.98 -34.34
CA THR A 299 2.48 -17.42 -32.97
C THR A 299 2.55 -18.94 -32.86
N ALA A 300 3.17 -19.44 -31.79
CA ALA A 300 3.08 -20.85 -31.42
C ALA A 300 1.64 -21.25 -31.06
N PHE A 301 1.35 -22.55 -31.12
CA PHE A 301 0.02 -23.12 -30.92
C PHE A 301 -0.67 -22.73 -29.59
N THR A 302 0.07 -22.52 -28.49
CA THR A 302 -0.51 -22.07 -27.21
C THR A 302 -0.89 -20.60 -27.21
N GLY A 303 -0.27 -19.78 -28.07
CA GLY A 303 -0.55 -18.35 -28.09
C GLY A 303 -1.97 -18.01 -28.55
N CYS A 304 -2.70 -18.97 -29.14
CA CYS A 304 -4.14 -18.85 -29.36
C CYS A 304 -4.94 -18.64 -28.05
N LEU A 305 -4.44 -19.09 -26.89
CA LEU A 305 -5.06 -18.81 -25.58
C LEU A 305 -5.03 -17.32 -25.22
N HIS A 306 -4.14 -16.55 -25.84
CA HIS A 306 -3.86 -15.15 -25.51
C HIS A 306 -3.99 -14.24 -26.73
N CYS A 307 -4.85 -14.61 -27.68
CA CYS A 307 -5.03 -13.88 -28.92
C CYS A 307 -6.51 -13.49 -29.10
N SER A 308 -6.78 -12.23 -29.41
CA SER A 308 -8.15 -11.75 -29.65
C SER A 308 -8.79 -12.26 -30.95
N ASN A 309 -8.00 -12.88 -31.84
CA ASN A 309 -8.53 -13.59 -33.02
C ASN A 309 -8.94 -15.04 -32.70
N ALA A 310 -8.72 -15.52 -31.47
CA ALA A 310 -9.08 -16.88 -31.10
C ALA A 310 -10.53 -16.97 -30.63
N VAL A 311 -11.21 -18.01 -31.09
CA VAL A 311 -12.57 -18.36 -30.67
C VAL A 311 -12.58 -19.78 -30.10
N PHE A 312 -13.29 -19.98 -28.98
CA PHE A 312 -13.42 -21.28 -28.33
C PHE A 312 -14.90 -21.69 -28.26
N THR A 313 -15.26 -22.79 -28.93
CA THR A 313 -16.58 -23.43 -28.84
C THR A 313 -16.47 -24.77 -28.12
N ALA A 314 -17.62 -25.41 -27.87
CA ALA A 314 -17.67 -26.72 -27.21
C ALA A 314 -16.82 -27.79 -27.94
N ARG A 315 -16.69 -27.68 -29.28
CA ARG A 315 -15.84 -28.55 -30.11
C ARG A 315 -14.37 -28.56 -29.66
N LYS A 316 -13.87 -27.47 -29.07
CA LYS A 316 -12.47 -27.35 -28.63
C LYS A 316 -12.21 -27.82 -27.21
N LEU A 317 -13.26 -28.11 -26.44
CA LEU A 317 -13.12 -28.58 -25.06
C LEU A 317 -12.24 -29.84 -24.93
N PRO A 318 -12.33 -30.88 -25.78
CA PRO A 318 -11.48 -32.06 -25.65
C PRO A 318 -9.98 -31.73 -25.78
N ALA A 319 -9.62 -30.81 -26.68
CA ALA A 319 -8.22 -30.39 -26.89
C ALA A 319 -7.70 -29.58 -25.70
N LEU A 320 -8.54 -28.69 -25.15
CA LEU A 320 -8.23 -27.93 -23.94
C LEU A 320 -8.01 -28.85 -22.72
N LEU A 321 -8.86 -29.86 -22.54
CA LEU A 321 -8.74 -30.82 -21.44
C LEU A 321 -7.50 -31.72 -21.60
N THR A 322 -7.18 -32.13 -22.83
CA THR A 322 -5.95 -32.87 -23.14
C THR A 322 -4.72 -32.02 -22.81
N TYR A 323 -4.73 -30.74 -23.18
CA TYR A 323 -3.63 -29.83 -22.84
C TYR A 323 -3.52 -29.55 -21.34
N LEU A 324 -4.65 -29.43 -20.61
CA LEU A 324 -4.63 -29.32 -19.15
C LEU A 324 -4.02 -30.54 -18.46
N THR A 325 -4.27 -31.73 -18.99
CA THR A 325 -3.64 -32.97 -18.50
C THR A 325 -2.12 -32.88 -18.66
N TRP A 326 -1.66 -32.48 -19.85
CA TRP A 326 -0.24 -32.25 -20.10
C TRP A 326 0.36 -31.18 -19.16
N LEU A 327 -0.35 -30.07 -18.92
CA LEU A 327 0.07 -29.02 -17.99
C LEU A 327 0.21 -29.53 -16.55
N ALA A 328 -0.67 -30.43 -16.11
CA ALA A 328 -0.62 -31.06 -14.81
C ALA A 328 0.59 -32.01 -14.69
N GLU A 329 0.90 -32.78 -15.74
CA GLU A 329 2.10 -33.61 -15.80
C GLU A 329 3.39 -32.78 -15.73
N ARG A 330 3.44 -31.63 -16.43
CA ARG A 330 4.57 -30.69 -16.31
C ARG A 330 4.70 -30.14 -14.89
N ARG A 331 3.58 -29.80 -14.25
CA ARG A 331 3.60 -29.29 -12.86
C ARG A 331 4.20 -30.29 -11.88
N ALA A 332 4.02 -31.59 -12.12
CA ALA A 332 4.53 -32.65 -11.25
C ALA A 332 6.07 -32.80 -11.31
N VAL A 333 6.72 -32.31 -12.37
CA VAL A 333 8.17 -32.49 -12.61
C VAL A 333 8.99 -31.20 -12.62
N MET A 334 8.35 -30.05 -12.38
CA MET A 334 8.98 -28.72 -12.37
C MET A 334 8.88 -28.06 -11.01
N THR A 335 9.76 -27.11 -10.73
CA THR A 335 9.57 -26.25 -9.55
C THR A 335 8.34 -25.36 -9.73
N GLU A 336 7.76 -24.92 -8.62
CA GLU A 336 6.60 -24.02 -8.65
C GLU A 336 6.89 -22.71 -9.40
N ALA A 337 8.09 -22.16 -9.21
CA ALA A 337 8.51 -20.92 -9.88
C ALA A 337 8.61 -21.10 -11.41
N GLU A 338 9.27 -22.17 -11.87
CA GLU A 338 9.43 -22.43 -13.31
C GLU A 338 8.09 -22.74 -13.98
N TRP A 339 7.22 -23.51 -13.33
CA TRP A 339 5.89 -23.79 -13.85
C TRP A 339 5.06 -22.51 -13.90
N HIS A 340 5.13 -21.66 -12.87
CA HIS A 340 4.39 -20.41 -12.84
C HIS A 340 4.84 -19.47 -13.96
N GLU A 341 6.14 -19.33 -14.17
CA GLU A 341 6.69 -18.49 -15.23
C GLU A 341 6.25 -18.94 -16.64
N ARG A 342 6.23 -20.26 -16.89
CA ARG A 342 6.00 -20.80 -18.24
C ARG A 342 4.54 -21.09 -18.57
N TYR A 343 3.75 -21.51 -17.59
CA TYR A 343 2.48 -22.20 -17.84
C TYR A 343 1.28 -21.67 -17.05
N SER A 344 1.49 -20.82 -16.03
CA SER A 344 0.36 -20.33 -15.22
C SER A 344 -0.65 -19.52 -16.01
N ALA A 345 -0.20 -18.72 -16.99
CA ALA A 345 -1.06 -17.91 -17.84
C ALA A 345 -2.00 -18.79 -18.67
N ASP A 346 -1.46 -19.83 -19.32
CA ASP A 346 -2.24 -20.80 -20.09
C ASP A 346 -3.26 -21.52 -19.23
N HIS A 347 -2.80 -22.08 -18.10
CA HIS A 347 -3.66 -22.79 -17.16
C HIS A 347 -4.81 -21.90 -16.66
N ASN A 348 -4.50 -20.67 -16.24
CA ASN A 348 -5.49 -19.73 -15.76
C ASN A 348 -6.48 -19.32 -16.84
N ARG A 349 -6.03 -19.10 -18.08
CA ARG A 349 -6.93 -18.80 -19.20
C ARG A 349 -7.96 -19.91 -19.35
N ILE A 350 -7.52 -21.17 -19.36
CA ILE A 350 -8.42 -22.30 -19.56
C ILE A 350 -9.35 -22.49 -18.36
N MET A 351 -8.80 -22.59 -17.16
CA MET A 351 -9.55 -22.95 -15.95
C MET A 351 -10.46 -21.85 -15.41
N VAL A 352 -10.07 -20.58 -15.57
CA VAL A 352 -10.78 -19.45 -14.96
C VAL A 352 -11.67 -18.71 -15.96
N GLN A 353 -11.33 -18.74 -17.25
CA GLN A 353 -12.00 -17.89 -18.25
C GLN A 353 -12.70 -18.67 -19.36
N ILE A 354 -12.16 -19.83 -19.78
CA ILE A 354 -12.76 -20.62 -20.87
C ILE A 354 -13.73 -21.64 -20.32
N LEU A 355 -13.28 -22.61 -19.51
CA LEU A 355 -14.12 -23.71 -19.04
C LEU A 355 -15.37 -23.25 -18.27
N PRO A 356 -15.31 -22.25 -17.35
CA PRO A 356 -16.48 -21.85 -16.57
C PRO A 356 -17.63 -21.24 -17.39
N VAL A 357 -17.39 -20.92 -18.67
CA VAL A 357 -18.39 -20.37 -19.59
C VAL A 357 -19.27 -21.47 -20.21
N PHE A 358 -18.83 -22.73 -20.19
CA PHE A 358 -19.59 -23.87 -20.70
C PHE A 358 -20.39 -24.56 -19.60
N ASP A 359 -21.51 -25.19 -20.00
CA ASP A 359 -22.32 -25.96 -19.06
C ASP A 359 -21.58 -27.26 -18.65
N ALA A 360 -21.85 -27.75 -17.44
CA ALA A 360 -21.16 -28.93 -16.91
C ALA A 360 -21.30 -30.18 -17.80
N GLY A 361 -22.43 -30.32 -18.51
CA GLY A 361 -22.66 -31.42 -19.45
C GLY A 361 -21.73 -31.39 -20.66
N ASP A 362 -21.42 -30.20 -21.18
CA ASP A 362 -20.49 -30.04 -22.31
C ASP A 362 -19.07 -30.43 -21.91
N ILE A 363 -18.66 -30.03 -20.69
CA ILE A 363 -17.34 -30.37 -20.13
C ILE A 363 -17.22 -31.88 -19.91
N GLU A 364 -18.26 -32.52 -19.39
CA GLU A 364 -18.25 -33.97 -19.13
C GLU A 364 -18.22 -34.78 -20.43
N GLN A 365 -19.01 -34.38 -21.43
CA GLN A 365 -18.96 -34.98 -22.76
C GLN A 365 -17.57 -34.83 -23.41
N ALA A 366 -16.95 -33.66 -23.25
CA ALA A 366 -15.61 -33.40 -23.73
C ALA A 366 -14.54 -34.22 -23.00
N ARG A 367 -14.71 -34.43 -21.69
CA ARG A 367 -13.82 -35.29 -20.88
C ARG A 367 -13.86 -36.73 -21.37
N SER A 368 -15.06 -37.28 -21.60
CA SER A 368 -15.21 -38.62 -22.16
C SER A 368 -14.50 -38.77 -23.52
N THR A 369 -14.57 -37.74 -24.36
CA THR A 369 -13.83 -37.70 -25.64
C THR A 369 -12.31 -37.67 -25.44
N ALA A 370 -11.82 -36.86 -24.50
CA ALA A 370 -10.39 -36.71 -24.22
C ALA A 370 -9.76 -37.97 -23.60
N GLU A 371 -10.53 -38.74 -22.83
CA GLU A 371 -10.09 -40.01 -22.22
C GLU A 371 -10.11 -41.19 -23.21
N ASN A 372 -10.90 -41.10 -24.27
CA ASN A 372 -10.97 -42.12 -25.30
C ASN A 372 -9.84 -41.95 -26.33
N ALA A 373 -8.76 -42.72 -26.19
CA ALA A 373 -7.59 -42.67 -27.07
C ALA A 373 -7.88 -42.84 -28.57
N ALA A 374 -9.02 -43.42 -28.97
CA ALA A 374 -9.40 -43.55 -30.38
C ALA A 374 -9.86 -42.23 -31.02
N VAL A 375 -10.33 -41.27 -30.20
CA VAL A 375 -10.92 -40.00 -30.65
C VAL A 375 -10.34 -38.76 -29.95
N ALA A 376 -9.45 -38.95 -28.98
CA ALA A 376 -8.78 -37.88 -28.27
C ALA A 376 -7.92 -37.03 -29.22
N PRO A 377 -7.97 -35.68 -29.13
CA PRO A 377 -7.10 -34.82 -29.92
C PRO A 377 -5.63 -35.09 -29.62
N ALA A 378 -4.83 -35.39 -30.65
CA ALA A 378 -3.41 -35.62 -30.48
C ALA A 378 -2.69 -34.32 -30.07
N LEU A 379 -1.91 -34.37 -29.00
CA LEU A 379 -0.99 -33.28 -28.64
C LEU A 379 -0.04 -32.99 -29.81
N PRO A 380 0.26 -31.71 -30.11
CA PRO A 380 1.21 -31.38 -31.15
C PRO A 380 2.58 -32.04 -30.93
N PRO A 381 3.30 -32.46 -31.99
CA PRO A 381 4.53 -33.25 -31.86
C PRO A 381 5.64 -32.61 -31.02
N HIS A 382 5.69 -31.29 -30.90
CA HIS A 382 6.68 -30.59 -30.09
C HIS A 382 6.36 -30.63 -28.58
N LEU A 383 5.11 -30.93 -28.19
CA LEU A 383 4.74 -31.19 -26.79
C LEU A 383 4.98 -32.64 -26.38
N GLN A 384 5.02 -33.56 -27.35
CA GLN A 384 5.24 -34.99 -27.12
C GLN A 384 6.71 -35.34 -26.87
N ARG A 385 7.66 -34.45 -27.23
CA ARG A 385 9.12 -34.68 -27.09
C ARG A 385 9.72 -34.09 -25.81
N GLY A 386 8.90 -33.64 -24.87
CA GLY A 386 9.33 -32.90 -23.67
C GLY A 386 9.16 -33.67 -22.38
#